data_AF-A0A7C3KK44-F1
#
_entry.id   AF-A0A7C3KK44-F1
#
_cell.length_a   1.000
_cell.length_b   1.000
_cell.length_c   1.000
_cell.angle_alpha   90.00
_cell.angle_beta   90.00
_cell.angle_gamma   90.00
#
_symmetry.space_group_name_H-M   'P 1'
#
loop_
_entity.id
_entity.type
_entity.pdbx_description
1 polymer ?
#
loop_
_entity_poly.entity_id
_entity_poly.type
_entity_poly.pdbx_seq_one_letter_code
_entity_poly.pdbx_strand_id
1 'polypeptide(L)' 'MPETRAKSEMHGCIVCGKLYQLLAVYDADGKYIGVKVMSAGGREVKDAGRPLVACERHSREDVERAVARVYGRQEPDED' A
#
# COMPACT_ATOMS: atom_id res chain seq x y z
N MET A 1 -15.85 -21.49 -4.83
CA MET A 1 -14.59 -21.08 -4.19
C MET A 1 -14.39 -19.63 -4.61
N PRO A 2 -14.41 -18.63 -3.71
CA PRO A 2 -14.25 -17.25 -4.14
C PRO A 2 -12.87 -17.10 -4.79
N GLU A 3 -12.87 -16.70 -6.05
CA GLU A 3 -11.67 -16.61 -6.87
C GLU A 3 -10.91 -15.34 -6.50
N THR A 4 -10.04 -15.42 -5.49
CA THR A 4 -9.14 -14.31 -5.18
C THR A 4 -8.18 -14.10 -6.34
N ARG A 5 -8.18 -12.89 -6.91
CA ARG A 5 -7.31 -12.51 -8.02
C ARG A 5 -6.09 -11.79 -7.48
N ALA A 6 -4.93 -12.40 -7.67
CA ALA A 6 -3.66 -11.76 -7.37
C ALA A 6 -3.10 -11.11 -8.65
N LYS A 7 -2.76 -9.83 -8.56
CA LYS A 7 -2.17 -9.06 -9.66
C LYS A 7 -0.82 -8.51 -9.23
N SER A 8 0.20 -8.78 -10.02
CA SER A 8 1.53 -8.17 -9.85
C SER A 8 1.49 -6.72 -10.32
N GLU A 9 1.88 -5.81 -9.43
CA GLU A 9 1.96 -4.38 -9.68
C GLU A 9 3.31 -3.84 -9.21
N MET A 10 3.78 -2.76 -9.84
CA MET A 10 4.98 -2.05 -9.40
C MET A 10 4.55 -0.72 -8.80
N HIS A 11 4.89 -0.50 -7.53
CA HIS A 11 4.59 0.74 -6.82
C HIS A 11 5.85 1.36 -6.26
N GLY A 12 5.88 2.68 -6.21
CA GLY A 12 6.95 3.42 -5.55
C GLY A 12 6.80 3.36 -4.02
N CYS A 13 7.93 3.35 -3.31
CA CYS A 13 7.96 3.58 -1.88
C CYS A 13 7.29 4.93 -1.58
N ILE A 14 6.31 4.95 -0.67
CA ILE A 14 5.56 6.15 -0.33
C ILE A 14 6.45 7.30 0.20
N VAL A 15 7.62 6.98 0.75
CA VAL A 15 8.55 7.95 1.33
C VAL A 15 9.61 8.43 0.32
N CYS A 16 10.27 7.49 -0.39
CA CYS A 16 11.41 7.81 -1.27
C CYS A 16 11.17 7.59 -2.76
N GLY A 17 9.99 7.11 -3.16
CA GLY A 17 9.61 6.90 -4.56
C GLY A 17 10.30 5.72 -5.26
N LYS A 18 11.17 4.97 -4.57
CA LYS A 18 11.88 3.82 -5.17
C LYS A 18 10.89 2.73 -5.57
N LEU A 19 10.99 2.21 -6.79
CA LEU A 19 10.07 1.20 -7.30
C LEU A 19 10.30 -0.16 -6.61
N TYR A 20 9.21 -0.76 -6.16
CA TYR A 20 9.14 -2.11 -5.61
C TYR A 20 8.03 -2.89 -6.30
N GLN A 21 8.29 -4.16 -6.56
CA GLN A 21 7.29 -5.07 -7.08
C GLN A 21 6.49 -5.66 -5.93
N LEU A 22 5.17 -5.59 -6.04
CA LEU A 22 4.22 -6.10 -5.07
C LEU A 22 3.12 -6.89 -5.77
N LEU A 23 2.47 -7.77 -5.01
CA LEU A 23 1.35 -8.57 -5.44
C LEU A 23 0.11 -8.05 -4.71
N ALA A 24 -0.73 -7.30 -5.41
CA ALA A 24 -2.01 -6.85 -4.90
C ALA A 24 -3.04 -7.98 -5.05
N VAL A 25 -3.72 -8.32 -3.96
CA VAL A 25 -4.73 -9.37 -3.91
C VAL A 25 -6.10 -8.71 -3.83
N TYR A 26 -6.98 -9.11 -4.72
CA TYR A 26 -8.35 -8.64 -4.82
C TYR A 26 -9.30 -9.81 -4.56
N ASP A 27 -10.41 -9.52 -3.89
CA ASP A 27 -11.51 -10.46 -3.71
C ASP A 27 -12.28 -10.66 -5.02
N ALA A 28 -13.25 -11.60 -5.04
CA ALA A 28 -14.10 -11.88 -6.19
C ALA A 28 -14.92 -10.65 -6.63
N ASP A 29 -15.23 -9.76 -5.70
CA ASP A 29 -15.91 -8.48 -5.96
C ASP A 29 -14.98 -7.39 -6.53
N GLY A 30 -13.69 -7.70 -6.73
CA GLY A 30 -12.68 -6.73 -7.16
C GLY A 30 -12.19 -5.81 -6.03
N LYS A 31 -12.62 -6.05 -4.79
CA LYS A 31 -12.17 -5.30 -3.61
C LYS A 31 -10.75 -5.68 -3.23
N TYR A 32 -9.89 -4.67 -3.03
CA TYR A 32 -8.54 -4.90 -2.50
C TYR A 32 -8.62 -5.49 -1.08
N ILE A 33 -7.99 -6.65 -0.87
CA ILE A 33 -7.96 -7.36 0.42
C ILE A 33 -6.57 -7.46 1.02
N GLY A 34 -5.51 -7.22 0.24
CA GLY A 34 -4.16 -7.19 0.78
C GLY A 34 -3.09 -7.03 -0.28
N VAL A 35 -1.87 -6.75 0.18
CA VAL A 35 -0.70 -6.64 -0.67
C VAL A 35 0.42 -7.48 -0.08
N LYS A 36 1.15 -8.18 -0.95
CA LYS A 36 2.38 -8.88 -0.57
C LYS A 36 3.54 -8.30 -1.36
N VAL A 37 4.49 -7.69 -0.65
CA VAL A 37 5.71 -7.17 -1.31
C VAL A 37 6.58 -8.35 -1.73
N MET A 38 6.93 -8.40 -3.02
CA MET A 38 7.76 -9.46 -3.61
C MET A 38 9.23 -9.06 -3.65
N SER A 39 9.51 -7.76 -3.72
CA SER A 39 10.87 -7.23 -3.72
C SER A 39 11.50 -7.23 -2.33
N ALA A 40 12.77 -7.68 -2.25
CA ALA A 40 13.55 -7.65 -1.02
C ALA A 40 13.68 -6.20 -0.49
N GLY A 41 13.38 -6.04 0.80
CA GLY A 41 13.49 -4.77 1.51
C GLY A 41 12.37 -3.77 1.28
N GLY A 42 11.23 -4.21 0.73
CA GLY A 42 9.97 -3.49 0.86
C GLY A 42 9.07 -4.14 1.91
N ARG A 43 8.28 -3.32 2.60
CA ARG A 43 7.28 -3.68 3.60
C ARG A 43 5.93 -3.21 3.11
N GLU A 44 4.90 -4.00 3.39
CA GLU A 44 3.52 -3.61 3.14
C GLU A 44 3.12 -2.45 4.05
N VAL A 45 2.36 -1.51 3.51
CA VAL A 45 1.76 -0.43 4.30
C VAL A 45 0.34 -0.85 4.63
N LYS A 46 0.08 -1.11 5.92
CA LYS A 46 -1.26 -1.44 6.41
C LYS A 46 -2.13 -0.19 6.45
N ASP A 47 -3.44 -0.38 6.43
CA ASP A 47 -4.46 0.67 6.61
C ASP A 47 -4.68 1.66 5.46
N ALA A 48 -3.96 1.55 4.35
CA ALA A 48 -4.13 2.48 3.22
C ALA A 48 -5.35 2.19 2.32
N GLY A 49 -6.03 1.04 2.51
CA GLY A 49 -7.09 0.54 1.62
C GLY A 49 -6.64 0.33 0.17
N ARG A 50 -5.33 0.38 -0.08
CA ARG A 50 -4.69 0.44 -1.40
C ARG A 50 -3.34 -0.28 -1.35
N PRO A 51 -2.84 -0.80 -2.49
CA PRO A 51 -1.56 -1.48 -2.57
C PRO A 51 -0.40 -0.47 -2.42
N LEU A 52 -0.01 -0.19 -1.18
CA LEU A 52 1.12 0.70 -0.87
C LEU A 52 2.32 -0.10 -0.36
N VAL A 53 3.50 0.42 -0.68
CA VAL A 53 4.79 -0.15 -0.27
C VAL A 53 5.66 0.92 0.37
N ALA A 54 6.41 0.52 1.39
CA ALA A 54 7.45 1.32 2.00
C ALA A 54 8.75 0.52 2.02
N CYS A 55 9.90 1.16 1.83
CA CYS A 55 11.16 0.46 1.97
C CYS A 55 11.54 0.31 3.44
N GLU A 56 12.28 -0.76 3.75
CA GLU A 56 12.72 -1.08 5.10
C GLU A 56 13.66 -0.05 5.74
N ARG A 57 14.18 0.87 4.92
CA ARG A 57 15.02 1.99 5.36
C ARG A 57 14.25 3.06 6.13
N HIS A 58 12.94 3.13 5.94
CA HIS A 58 12.09 4.08 6.66
C HIS A 58 11.38 3.40 7.82
N SER A 59 11.31 4.11 8.94
CA SER A 59 10.57 3.67 10.10
C SER A 59 9.07 3.67 9.80
N ARG A 60 8.33 2.89 10.58
CA ARG A 60 6.86 2.82 10.44
C ARG A 60 6.23 4.21 10.58
N GLU A 61 6.75 5.05 11.48
CA GLU A 61 6.29 6.43 11.67
C GLU A 61 6.47 7.30 10.41
N ASP A 62 7.60 7.21 9.72
CA ASP A 62 7.81 7.93 8.45
C ASP A 62 6.81 7.51 7.38
N VAL A 63 6.51 6.21 7.34
CA VAL A 63 5.53 5.64 6.42
C VAL A 63 4.14 6.15 6.76
N GLU A 64 3.72 6.07 8.02
CA GLU A 64 2.42 6.56 8.48
C GLU A 64 2.27 8.07 8.20
N ARG A 65 3.31 8.87 8.44
CA ARG A 65 3.32 10.30 8.08
C ARG A 65 3.24 10.54 6.57
N ALA A 66 3.95 9.76 5.76
CA ALA A 66 3.90 9.89 4.30
C ALA A 66 2.53 9.48 3.75
N VAL A 67 1.93 8.41 4.30
CA VAL A 67 0.56 7.99 3.98
C VAL A 67 -0.43 9.09 4.37
N ALA A 68 -0.36 9.62 5.59
CA ALA A 68 -1.19 10.73 6.03
C ALA A 68 -0.99 11.99 5.15
N ARG A 69 0.22 12.23 4.64
CA ARG A 69 0.49 13.38 3.77
C ARG A 69 -0.07 13.21 2.35
N VAL A 70 0.01 12.01 1.79
CA VAL A 70 -0.35 11.74 0.39
C VAL A 70 -1.82 11.31 0.26
N TYR A 71 -2.28 10.49 1.20
CA TYR A 71 -3.61 9.89 1.21
C TYR A 71 -4.47 10.35 2.39
N GLY A 72 -3.90 10.95 3.43
CA GLY A 72 -4.66 11.69 4.42
C GLY A 72 -5.15 12.99 3.82
N ARG A 73 -6.19 12.88 2.98
CA ARG A 73 -7.05 14.02 2.73
C ARG A 73 -7.87 14.22 4.00
N GLN A 74 -7.67 15.39 4.59
CA GLN A 74 -8.63 16.20 5.35
C GLN A 74 -9.93 15.45 5.61
N GLU A 75 -10.18 15.13 6.88
CA GLU A 75 -11.55 15.03 7.39
C GLU A 75 -12.37 16.13 6.69
N PRO A 76 -13.42 15.81 5.92
CA PRO A 76 -14.38 16.85 5.60
C PRO A 76 -14.87 17.34 6.96
N ASP A 77 -14.58 18.60 7.26
CA ASP A 77 -15.26 19.35 8.31
C ASP A 77 -16.76 19.03 8.14
N GLU A 78 -17.34 18.42 9.17
CA GLU A 78 -18.76 18.15 9.23
C GLU A 78 -19.50 19.49 9.15
N ASP A 79 -20.21 19.75 8.05
CA ASP A 79 -21.21 20.84 7.95
C ASP A 79 -22.55 20.26 7.46
#